data_AF-A0A1R3RYV2-F1
#
_entry.id   AF-A0A1R3RYV2-F1
#
_cell.length_a   1.000
_cell.length_b   1.000
_cell.length_c   1.000
_cell.angle_alpha   90.00
_cell.angle_beta   90.00
_cell.angle_gamma   90.00
#
_symmetry.space_group_name_H-M   'P 1'
#
loop_
_entity.id
_entity.type
_entity.pdbx_description
1 polymer ?
#
loop_
_entity_poly.entity_id
_entity_poly.type
_entity_poly.pdbx_seq_one_letter_code
_entity_poly.pdbx_strand_id
1 'polypeptide(L)'
;MPLSLSWPKSLSLPFPLPTHLPSPPLTTTLTTTTTLLLILFPLAYKNYKTYLSYGPGGAPYNLLGWFGVTFLLYPFGRNMTSTTIYEKKIGSGETESFISEDIDILLGELKRERAVVGPHYVPQRQVVEGEFAGREIRETLDTSFYALANRNPDIIKFAKSGLELHADAIFLATESLINRNEKTRQLKGECVHIHRLKDYSLHMVLSPVDCKKVFDAGWGQRHGFSGVKIPKPLTGGRQIDLPSEYVLIYAPRTKEEVTLVMGLITASLRYLTGAEVQ
;
A
#
# COMPACT_ATOMS: atom_id res chain seq x y z
N MET A 1 62.97 12.04 68.74
CA MET A 1 62.41 12.61 67.49
C MET A 1 62.00 11.44 66.60
N PRO A 2 60.86 11.43 65.88
CA PRO A 2 60.02 12.58 65.50
C PRO A 2 58.47 12.39 65.60
N LEU A 3 57.79 13.52 65.39
CA LEU A 3 56.48 13.76 64.74
C LEU A 3 55.16 13.25 65.36
N SER A 4 54.40 14.23 65.86
CA SER A 4 52.96 14.20 66.07
C SER A 4 52.19 14.11 64.75
N LEU A 5 51.10 13.33 64.72
CA LEU A 5 49.97 13.58 63.82
C LEU A 5 48.66 13.22 64.54
N SER A 6 47.90 14.27 64.87
CA SER A 6 46.52 14.20 65.35
C SER A 6 45.59 13.85 64.19
N TRP A 7 44.73 12.85 64.39
CA TRP A 7 43.66 12.48 63.46
C TRP A 7 42.49 13.48 63.57
N PRO A 8 41.95 14.00 62.47
CA PRO A 8 40.69 14.72 62.54
C PRO A 8 39.51 13.75 62.70
N LYS A 9 38.59 14.17 63.57
CA LYS A 9 37.29 13.56 63.84
C LYS A 9 36.47 13.46 62.56
N SER A 10 35.67 12.39 62.49
CA SER A 10 34.61 12.09 61.51
C SER A 10 34.06 13.30 60.74
N LEU A 11 34.24 13.30 59.42
CA LEU A 11 33.47 14.12 58.49
C LEU A 11 32.02 13.58 58.44
N SER A 12 31.15 14.19 59.23
CA SER A 12 29.71 14.10 59.02
C SER A 12 29.37 14.86 57.73
N LEU A 13 29.00 14.13 56.68
CA LEU A 13 28.46 14.67 55.43
C LEU A 13 27.23 15.53 55.73
N PRO A 14 27.21 16.84 55.44
CA PRO A 14 26.06 17.69 55.67
C PRO A 14 25.34 17.93 54.34
N PHE A 15 24.77 16.90 53.72
CA PHE A 15 23.89 17.12 52.58
C PHE A 15 22.67 16.20 52.64
N PRO A 16 21.48 16.73 52.99
CA PRO A 16 20.25 15.99 52.77
C PRO A 16 20.05 15.83 51.25
N LEU A 17 19.71 14.63 50.81
CA LEU A 17 19.30 14.36 49.43
C LEU A 17 18.07 15.23 49.11
N PRO A 18 18.04 16.00 48.01
CA PRO A 18 16.88 16.82 47.70
C PRO A 18 15.68 15.91 47.38
N THR A 19 14.69 15.91 48.26
CA THR A 19 13.45 15.11 48.16
C THR A 19 12.34 15.78 47.35
N HIS A 20 12.60 16.91 46.69
CA HIS A 20 11.59 17.59 45.89
C HIS A 20 12.07 17.85 44.46
N LEU A 21 11.65 16.97 43.55
CA LEU A 21 11.48 17.34 42.15
C LEU A 21 10.32 18.36 42.08
N PRO A 22 10.52 19.57 41.53
CA PRO A 22 9.42 20.52 41.38
C PRO A 22 8.38 19.96 40.43
N SER A 23 7.15 19.78 40.91
CA SER A 23 6.00 19.49 40.06
C SER A 23 5.76 20.68 39.12
N PRO A 24 5.63 20.47 37.79
CA PRO A 24 5.40 21.57 36.86
C PRO A 24 4.11 22.32 37.25
N PRO A 25 4.08 23.65 37.14
CA PRO A 25 2.90 24.42 37.52
C PRO A 25 1.70 24.03 36.66
N LEU A 26 0.56 23.81 37.32
CA LEU A 26 -0.72 23.37 36.73
C LEU A 26 -1.16 24.20 35.50
N THR A 27 -0.73 25.46 35.42
CA THR A 27 -1.03 26.40 34.34
C THR A 27 -0.24 26.11 33.05
N THR A 28 1.00 25.63 33.16
CA THR A 28 1.84 25.27 32.01
C THR A 28 1.40 23.93 31.40
N THR A 29 0.92 23.00 32.21
CA THR A 29 0.31 21.75 31.72
C THR A 29 -1.04 22.01 31.04
N LEU A 30 -1.89 22.91 31.57
CA LEU A 30 -3.20 23.22 30.94
C LEU A 30 -3.07 23.89 29.56
N THR A 31 -2.15 24.84 29.43
CA THR A 31 -1.92 25.62 28.20
C THR A 31 -1.28 24.79 27.08
N THR A 32 -0.31 23.95 27.40
CA THR A 32 0.32 23.02 26.44
C THR A 32 -0.67 21.97 25.94
N THR A 33 -1.49 21.40 26.82
CA THR A 33 -2.50 20.40 26.45
C THR A 33 -3.58 20.99 25.54
N THR A 34 -4.04 22.21 25.83
CA THR A 34 -5.06 22.90 25.02
C THR A 34 -4.54 23.22 23.61
N THR A 35 -3.30 23.70 23.51
CA THR A 35 -2.67 24.03 22.22
C THR A 35 -2.45 22.77 21.37
N LEU A 36 -2.01 21.68 22.00
CA LEU A 36 -1.83 20.39 21.32
C LEU A 36 -3.17 19.84 20.81
N LEU A 37 -4.24 19.92 21.59
CA LEU A 37 -5.58 19.52 21.17
C LEU A 37 -6.09 20.36 19.99
N LEU A 38 -5.88 21.67 20.01
CA LEU A 38 -6.30 22.57 18.92
C LEU A 38 -5.59 22.27 17.58
N ILE A 39 -4.38 21.71 17.60
CA ILE A 39 -3.64 21.34 16.39
C ILE A 39 -3.94 19.90 15.99
N LEU A 40 -3.89 18.95 16.93
CA LEU A 40 -4.04 17.52 16.64
C LEU A 40 -5.48 17.17 16.25
N PHE A 41 -6.48 17.82 16.85
CA PHE A 41 -7.87 17.48 16.56
C PHE A 41 -8.27 17.78 15.10
N PRO A 42 -8.02 18.97 14.52
CA PRO A 42 -8.29 19.20 13.10
C PRO A 42 -7.51 18.28 12.16
N LEU A 43 -6.25 17.95 12.50
CA LEU A 43 -5.43 17.03 11.71
C LEU A 43 -5.99 15.60 11.75
N ALA A 44 -6.33 15.10 12.94
CA ALA A 44 -6.95 13.79 13.13
C ALA A 44 -8.32 13.73 12.45
N TYR A 45 -9.14 14.78 12.57
CA TYR A 45 -10.43 14.88 11.91
C TYR A 45 -10.28 14.88 10.38
N LYS A 46 -9.35 15.67 9.83
CA LYS A 46 -9.06 15.66 8.39
C LYS A 46 -8.58 14.28 7.93
N ASN A 47 -7.66 13.66 8.66
CA ASN A 47 -7.14 12.34 8.36
C ASN A 47 -8.26 11.27 8.41
N TYR A 48 -9.14 11.33 9.40
CA TYR A 48 -10.34 10.48 9.49
C TYR A 48 -11.32 10.72 8.34
N LYS A 49 -11.57 11.98 7.98
CA LYS A 49 -12.41 12.32 6.82
C LYS A 49 -11.82 11.81 5.51
N THR A 50 -10.50 11.87 5.35
CA THR A 50 -9.81 11.23 4.22
C THR A 50 -9.97 9.71 4.26
N TYR A 51 -9.86 9.08 5.43
CA TYR A 51 -10.10 7.64 5.55
C TYR A 51 -11.53 7.25 5.13
N LEU A 52 -12.54 8.01 5.57
CA LEU A 52 -13.91 7.78 5.14
C LEU A 52 -14.13 8.11 3.66
N SER A 53 -13.36 9.02 3.05
CA SER A 53 -13.58 9.35 1.64
C SER A 53 -13.23 8.19 0.69
N TYR A 54 -12.46 7.20 1.14
CA TYR A 54 -12.11 6.00 0.38
C TYR A 54 -13.28 5.06 0.13
N GLY A 55 -14.30 5.09 0.99
CA GLY A 55 -15.32 4.05 1.06
C GLY A 55 -14.80 2.75 1.68
N PRO A 56 -15.62 1.68 1.71
CA PRO A 56 -15.22 0.38 2.24
C PRO A 56 -14.14 -0.29 1.38
N GLY A 57 -13.24 -1.07 2.02
CA GLY A 57 -12.24 -1.88 1.33
C GLY A 57 -11.20 -2.45 2.30
N GLY A 58 -11.27 -3.75 2.57
CA GLY A 58 -10.35 -4.48 3.46
C GLY A 58 -10.46 -4.17 4.96
N ALA A 59 -10.36 -2.90 5.36
CA ALA A 59 -10.46 -2.45 6.75
C ALA A 59 -11.89 -1.99 7.11
N PRO A 60 -12.30 -2.06 8.40
CA PRO A 60 -13.63 -1.62 8.83
C PRO A 60 -13.89 -0.14 8.52
N TYR A 61 -14.96 0.17 7.80
CA TYR A 61 -15.31 1.54 7.40
C TYR A 61 -15.94 2.35 8.57
N ASN A 62 -15.15 2.61 9.61
CA ASN A 62 -15.55 3.34 10.82
C ASN A 62 -14.33 3.86 11.59
N LEU A 63 -14.57 4.47 12.75
CA LEU A 63 -13.52 5.02 13.62
C LEU A 63 -12.50 3.98 14.09
N LEU A 64 -12.92 2.75 14.35
CA LEU A 64 -12.03 1.67 14.80
C LEU A 64 -11.06 1.24 13.68
N GLY A 65 -11.57 1.12 12.45
CA GLY A 65 -10.73 0.81 11.29
C GLY A 65 -9.75 1.93 10.98
N TRP A 66 -10.19 3.19 11.04
CA TRP A 66 -9.30 4.34 10.92
C TRP A 66 -8.17 4.29 11.95
N PHE A 67 -8.51 4.10 13.23
CA PHE A 67 -7.51 4.04 14.30
C PHE A 67 -6.51 2.89 14.07
N GLY A 68 -7.00 1.71 13.73
CA GLY A 68 -6.16 0.54 13.44
C GLY A 68 -5.19 0.80 12.28
N VAL A 69 -5.68 1.36 11.18
CA VAL A 69 -4.83 1.62 10.00
C VAL A 69 -3.82 2.73 10.27
N THR A 70 -4.24 3.82 10.92
CA THR A 70 -3.40 5.00 11.15
C THR A 70 -2.35 4.79 12.23
N PHE A 71 -2.65 4.06 13.30
CA PHE A 71 -1.75 3.96 14.45
C PHE A 71 -1.15 2.57 14.64
N LEU A 72 -1.87 1.49 14.33
CA LEU A 72 -1.38 0.13 14.55
C LEU A 72 -0.65 -0.42 13.33
N LEU A 73 -1.20 -0.20 12.13
CA LEU A 73 -0.63 -0.77 10.90
C LEU A 73 0.35 0.15 10.19
N TYR A 74 0.22 1.46 10.35
CA TYR A 74 1.09 2.44 9.69
C TYR A 74 2.61 2.19 9.89
N PRO A 75 3.12 1.80 11.08
CA PRO A 75 4.55 1.51 11.27
C PRO A 75 5.09 0.35 10.42
N PHE A 76 4.23 -0.54 9.92
CA PHE A 76 4.62 -1.66 9.07
C PHE A 76 4.69 -1.29 7.59
N GLY A 77 4.29 -0.07 7.25
CA GLY A 77 4.31 0.45 5.89
C GLY A 77 5.69 0.49 5.25
N ARG A 78 5.71 0.40 3.93
CA ARG A 78 6.88 0.68 3.10
C ARG A 78 6.65 1.94 2.28
N ASN A 79 7.75 2.56 1.86
CA ASN A 79 7.70 3.64 0.90
C ASN A 79 7.00 3.15 -0.39
N MET A 80 5.95 3.85 -0.80
CA MET A 80 5.11 3.44 -1.92
C MET A 80 5.70 3.81 -3.29
N THR A 81 6.58 4.80 -3.36
CA THR A 81 7.08 5.34 -4.65
C THR A 81 8.48 4.88 -5.02
N SER A 82 9.26 4.35 -4.07
CA SER A 82 10.61 3.86 -4.30
C SER A 82 10.64 2.62 -5.20
N THR A 83 11.55 2.63 -6.19
CA THR A 83 11.85 1.54 -7.13
C THR A 83 13.04 0.68 -6.70
N THR A 84 13.72 1.03 -5.60
CA THR A 84 15.00 0.41 -5.18
C THR A 84 14.89 -1.12 -4.98
N ILE A 85 13.74 -1.61 -4.52
CA ILE A 85 13.52 -3.06 -4.39
C ILE A 85 13.52 -3.77 -5.75
N TYR A 86 12.97 -3.14 -6.79
CA TYR A 86 12.93 -3.69 -8.14
C TYR A 86 14.30 -3.60 -8.79
N GLU A 87 15.02 -2.49 -8.63
CA GLU A 87 16.42 -2.35 -9.09
C GLU A 87 17.31 -3.46 -8.52
N LYS A 88 17.18 -3.76 -7.23
CA LYS A 88 17.90 -4.87 -6.60
C LYS A 88 17.55 -6.23 -7.22
N LYS A 89 16.26 -6.49 -7.47
CA LYS A 89 15.78 -7.74 -8.07
C LYS A 89 16.25 -7.92 -9.50
N ILE A 90 16.19 -6.85 -10.30
CA ILE A 90 16.72 -6.80 -11.67
C ILE A 90 18.23 -7.07 -11.65
N GLY A 91 18.97 -6.41 -10.75
CA GLY A 91 20.41 -6.65 -10.57
C GLY A 91 20.77 -8.08 -10.11
N SER A 92 19.82 -8.80 -9.51
CA SER A 92 19.96 -10.22 -9.15
C SER A 92 19.47 -11.20 -10.23
N GLY A 93 19.06 -10.72 -11.40
CA GLY A 93 18.69 -11.56 -12.55
C GLY A 93 17.19 -11.65 -12.85
N GLU A 94 16.30 -10.97 -12.12
CA GLU A 94 14.88 -10.87 -12.48
C GLU A 94 14.68 -9.82 -13.59
N THR A 95 15.19 -10.09 -14.80
CA THR A 95 15.30 -9.12 -15.91
C THR A 95 14.23 -9.26 -17.00
N GLU A 96 13.25 -10.14 -16.83
CA GLU A 96 12.20 -10.39 -17.81
C GLU A 96 11.04 -9.37 -17.71
N SER A 97 10.60 -8.87 -18.87
CA SER A 97 9.46 -7.97 -19.03
C SER A 97 8.34 -8.72 -19.74
N PHE A 98 7.10 -8.54 -19.29
CA PHE A 98 5.91 -9.19 -19.85
C PHE A 98 4.97 -8.19 -20.54
N ILE A 99 5.30 -6.90 -20.47
CA ILE A 99 4.72 -5.83 -21.27
C ILE A 99 5.15 -6.02 -22.72
N SER A 100 4.19 -6.03 -23.65
CA SER A 100 4.48 -6.10 -25.09
C SER A 100 5.05 -4.78 -25.61
N GLU A 101 5.73 -4.83 -26.75
CA GLU A 101 6.43 -3.67 -27.34
C GLU A 101 5.49 -2.48 -27.60
N ASP A 102 4.29 -2.73 -28.12
CA ASP A 102 3.26 -1.71 -28.36
C ASP A 102 2.78 -1.04 -27.06
N ILE A 103 2.64 -1.81 -25.98
CA ILE A 103 2.25 -1.29 -24.68
C ILE A 103 3.41 -0.54 -24.01
N ASP A 104 4.66 -0.95 -24.24
CA ASP A 104 5.85 -0.24 -23.74
C ASP A 104 6.00 1.13 -24.40
N ILE A 105 5.76 1.21 -25.71
CA ILE A 105 5.71 2.47 -26.46
C ILE A 105 4.59 3.36 -25.89
N LEU A 106 3.38 2.82 -25.78
CA LEU A 106 2.22 3.55 -25.25
C LEU A 106 2.44 4.04 -23.81
N LEU A 107 3.11 3.23 -22.97
CA LEU A 107 3.48 3.60 -21.61
C LEU A 107 4.42 4.82 -21.59
N GLY A 108 5.36 4.88 -22.54
CA GLY A 108 6.27 6.01 -22.73
C GLY A 108 5.55 7.28 -23.21
N GLU A 109 4.65 7.14 -24.20
CA GLU A 109 3.85 8.24 -24.75
C GLU A 109 2.89 8.84 -23.73
N LEU A 110 2.31 8.00 -22.88
CA LEU A 110 1.33 8.42 -21.86
C LEU A 110 1.99 8.77 -20.51
N LYS A 111 3.30 8.98 -20.47
CA LYS A 111 4.02 9.35 -19.24
C LYS A 111 3.35 10.55 -18.56
N ARG A 112 3.14 10.44 -17.24
CA ARG A 112 2.42 11.45 -16.46
C ARG A 112 3.00 11.68 -15.08
N GLU A 113 2.54 12.74 -14.42
CA GLU A 113 2.76 12.90 -12.99
C GLU A 113 1.99 11.84 -12.21
N ARG A 114 2.57 11.40 -11.07
CA ARG A 114 1.92 10.40 -10.23
C ARG A 114 0.63 10.97 -9.65
N ALA A 115 -0.43 10.18 -9.69
CA ALA A 115 -1.69 10.49 -9.02
C ALA A 115 -1.49 10.63 -7.49
N VAL A 116 -2.36 11.39 -6.86
CA VAL A 116 -2.32 11.57 -5.41
C VAL A 116 -3.05 10.42 -4.73
N VAL A 117 -2.30 9.61 -4.00
CA VAL A 117 -2.81 8.48 -3.20
C VAL A 117 -2.88 8.85 -1.72
N GLY A 118 -3.94 8.39 -1.05
CA GLY A 118 -4.13 8.59 0.38
C GLY A 118 -3.01 8.02 1.24
N PRO A 119 -2.77 8.57 2.45
CA PRO A 119 -1.69 8.10 3.33
C PRO A 119 -1.96 6.74 3.99
N HIS A 120 -3.20 6.26 3.98
CA HIS A 120 -3.58 4.99 4.59
C HIS A 120 -3.33 3.85 3.61
N TYR A 121 -2.74 2.75 4.10
CA TYR A 121 -2.39 1.62 3.24
C TYR A 121 -3.57 0.71 2.93
N VAL A 122 -4.62 0.67 3.75
CA VAL A 122 -5.83 -0.12 3.52
C VAL A 122 -7.07 0.64 4.03
N PRO A 123 -8.09 0.89 3.18
CA PRO A 123 -8.02 0.79 1.73
C PRO A 123 -7.03 1.81 1.15
N GLN A 124 -6.27 1.41 0.13
CA GLN A 124 -5.43 2.33 -0.65
C GLN A 124 -6.24 2.89 -1.81
N ARG A 125 -6.32 4.21 -1.94
CA ARG A 125 -7.10 4.91 -2.97
C ARG A 125 -6.42 6.18 -3.47
N GLN A 126 -6.69 6.54 -4.72
CA GLN A 126 -6.56 7.91 -5.19
C GLN A 126 -7.58 8.81 -4.48
N VAL A 127 -7.22 10.07 -4.25
CA VAL A 127 -8.03 11.00 -3.45
C VAL A 127 -8.49 12.25 -4.18
N VAL A 128 -7.98 12.49 -5.39
CA VAL A 128 -8.34 13.66 -6.19
C VAL A 128 -9.40 13.24 -7.21
N GLU A 129 -10.62 13.76 -7.06
CA GLU A 129 -11.77 13.34 -7.89
C GLU A 129 -11.55 13.58 -9.39
N GLY A 130 -10.81 14.64 -9.77
CA GLY A 130 -10.43 14.91 -11.15
C GLY A 130 -9.45 13.90 -11.76
N GLU A 131 -8.87 13.00 -10.95
CA GLU A 131 -7.98 11.93 -11.40
C GLU A 131 -8.70 10.56 -11.50
N PHE A 132 -10.00 10.50 -11.18
CA PHE A 132 -10.77 9.25 -11.24
C PHE A 132 -11.23 8.96 -12.68
N ALA A 133 -11.51 7.69 -12.98
CA ALA A 133 -12.11 7.33 -14.26
C ALA A 133 -13.52 7.95 -14.40
N GLY A 134 -13.81 8.56 -15.56
CA GLY A 134 -15.16 9.00 -15.92
C GLY A 134 -16.08 7.84 -16.29
N ARG A 135 -17.40 8.06 -16.33
CA ARG A 135 -18.40 6.97 -16.55
C ARG A 135 -18.12 6.11 -17.79
N GLU A 136 -17.91 6.74 -18.94
CA GLU A 136 -17.63 6.00 -20.20
C GLU A 136 -16.36 5.15 -20.09
N ILE A 137 -15.33 5.67 -19.41
CA ILE A 137 -14.05 4.99 -19.22
C ILE A 137 -14.21 3.79 -18.28
N ARG A 138 -15.02 3.94 -17.23
CA ARG A 138 -15.39 2.84 -16.32
C ARG A 138 -16.08 1.70 -17.08
N GLU A 139 -17.09 2.03 -17.88
CA GLU A 139 -17.83 1.05 -18.70
C GLU A 139 -16.92 0.35 -19.71
N THR A 140 -16.03 1.11 -20.36
CA THR A 140 -15.05 0.55 -21.32
C THR A 140 -14.08 -0.40 -20.62
N LEU A 141 -13.54 0.00 -19.46
CA LEU A 141 -12.63 -0.84 -18.68
C LEU A 141 -13.33 -2.10 -18.17
N ASP A 142 -14.52 -1.98 -17.60
CA ASP A 142 -15.29 -3.13 -17.11
C ASP A 142 -15.60 -4.12 -18.25
N THR A 143 -16.07 -3.62 -19.39
CA THR A 143 -16.36 -4.47 -20.56
C THR A 143 -15.12 -5.23 -21.01
N SER A 144 -13.98 -4.54 -21.10
CA SER A 144 -12.71 -5.13 -21.53
C SER A 144 -12.18 -6.14 -20.50
N PHE A 145 -12.31 -5.82 -19.21
CA PHE A 145 -11.92 -6.66 -18.10
C PHE A 145 -12.68 -7.98 -18.11
N TYR A 146 -14.02 -7.95 -18.22
CA TYR A 146 -14.83 -9.16 -18.28
C TYR A 146 -14.62 -9.97 -19.56
N ALA A 147 -14.41 -9.30 -20.70
CA ALA A 147 -14.10 -9.97 -21.96
C ALA A 147 -12.79 -10.76 -21.89
N LEU A 148 -11.78 -10.26 -21.16
CA LEU A 148 -10.48 -10.91 -21.02
C LEU A 148 -10.59 -12.31 -20.39
N ALA A 149 -11.38 -12.47 -19.33
CA ALA A 149 -11.54 -13.80 -18.71
C ALA A 149 -12.33 -14.77 -19.60
N ASN A 150 -13.33 -14.27 -20.33
CA ASN A 150 -14.10 -15.11 -21.24
C ASN A 150 -13.25 -15.69 -22.39
N ARG A 151 -12.17 -15.01 -22.79
CA ARG A 151 -11.22 -15.49 -23.80
C ARG A 151 -10.18 -16.46 -23.25
N ASN A 152 -9.97 -16.46 -21.93
CA ASN A 152 -8.90 -17.22 -21.28
C ASN A 152 -9.43 -18.12 -20.13
N PRO A 153 -10.51 -18.91 -20.34
CA PRO A 153 -11.18 -19.63 -19.24
C PRO A 153 -10.30 -20.72 -18.59
N ASP A 154 -9.31 -21.25 -19.31
CA ASP A 154 -8.40 -22.27 -18.81
C ASP A 154 -7.32 -21.70 -17.86
N ILE A 155 -7.10 -20.38 -17.91
CA ILE A 155 -6.01 -19.70 -17.21
C ILE A 155 -6.56 -18.83 -16.08
N ILE A 156 -7.69 -18.14 -16.32
CA ILE A 156 -8.28 -17.19 -15.37
C ILE A 156 -9.79 -17.36 -15.21
N LYS A 157 -10.30 -16.91 -14.07
CA LYS A 157 -11.73 -16.89 -13.71
C LYS A 157 -12.08 -15.63 -12.90
N PHE A 158 -13.36 -15.32 -12.82
CA PHE A 158 -13.86 -14.30 -11.88
C PHE A 158 -14.30 -14.90 -10.55
N ALA A 159 -13.95 -14.23 -9.47
CA ALA A 159 -14.53 -14.45 -8.16
C ALA A 159 -14.55 -13.13 -7.37
N LYS A 160 -15.28 -13.10 -6.26
CA LYS A 160 -15.26 -11.94 -5.35
C LYS A 160 -13.83 -11.73 -4.82
N SER A 161 -13.33 -10.51 -4.94
CA SER A 161 -12.02 -10.12 -4.43
C SER A 161 -11.96 -10.39 -2.93
N GLY A 162 -10.91 -11.09 -2.50
CA GLY A 162 -10.65 -11.26 -1.08
C GLY A 162 -10.14 -9.97 -0.45
N LEU A 163 -9.46 -9.11 -1.21
CA LEU A 163 -8.80 -7.90 -0.73
C LEU A 163 -9.75 -6.69 -0.69
N GLU A 164 -10.56 -6.52 -1.74
CA GLU A 164 -11.54 -5.45 -1.87
C GLU A 164 -12.88 -5.81 -1.21
N LEU A 165 -13.24 -7.10 -1.14
CA LEU A 165 -14.44 -7.68 -0.50
C LEU A 165 -15.78 -7.42 -1.19
N HIS A 166 -15.89 -6.46 -2.11
CA HIS A 166 -17.17 -6.06 -2.69
C HIS A 166 -17.20 -6.02 -4.23
N ALA A 167 -16.04 -6.15 -4.89
CA ALA A 167 -15.92 -6.20 -6.35
C ALA A 167 -15.38 -7.54 -6.84
N ASP A 168 -15.67 -7.88 -8.09
CA ASP A 168 -15.09 -9.05 -8.74
C ASP A 168 -13.64 -8.78 -9.14
N ALA A 169 -12.80 -9.80 -8.99
CA ALA A 169 -11.39 -9.79 -9.34
C ALA A 169 -11.09 -10.95 -10.29
N ILE A 170 -10.02 -10.80 -11.06
CA ILE A 170 -9.45 -11.89 -11.85
C ILE A 170 -8.65 -12.78 -10.90
N PHE A 171 -8.95 -14.07 -10.92
CA PHE A 171 -8.23 -15.13 -10.23
C PHE A 171 -7.64 -16.12 -11.21
N LEU A 172 -6.58 -16.82 -10.81
CA LEU A 172 -6.08 -18.00 -11.51
C LEU A 172 -7.14 -19.12 -11.51
N ALA A 173 -7.33 -19.78 -12.65
CA ALA A 173 -8.40 -20.75 -12.83
C ALA A 173 -8.20 -22.03 -12.00
N THR A 174 -6.95 -22.51 -11.91
CA THR A 174 -6.62 -23.84 -11.37
C THR A 174 -5.70 -23.80 -10.14
N GLU A 175 -5.77 -24.82 -9.30
CA GLU A 175 -4.86 -24.99 -8.15
C GLU A 175 -3.39 -25.14 -8.57
N SER A 176 -3.13 -25.72 -9.74
CA SER A 176 -1.78 -25.81 -10.29
C SER A 176 -1.19 -24.41 -10.55
N LEU A 177 -1.97 -23.51 -11.14
CA LEU A 177 -1.58 -22.12 -11.34
C LEU A 177 -1.41 -21.39 -10.01
N ILE A 178 -2.33 -21.57 -9.05
CA ILE A 178 -2.25 -20.96 -7.71
C ILE A 178 -0.95 -21.36 -7.00
N ASN A 179 -0.55 -22.63 -7.11
CA ASN A 179 0.64 -23.15 -6.44
C ASN A 179 1.95 -22.96 -7.22
N ARG A 180 1.90 -22.42 -8.45
CA ARG A 180 3.04 -22.27 -9.38
C ARG A 180 4.24 -21.57 -8.76
N ASN A 181 4.04 -20.46 -8.05
CA ASN A 181 5.13 -19.70 -7.43
C ASN A 181 4.71 -19.06 -6.09
N GLU A 182 5.66 -18.44 -5.38
CA GLU A 182 5.36 -17.82 -4.07
C GLU A 182 4.34 -16.69 -4.17
N LYS A 183 4.42 -15.87 -5.23
CA LYS A 183 3.57 -14.70 -5.41
C LYS A 183 2.09 -15.10 -5.61
N THR A 184 1.84 -16.13 -6.42
CA THR A 184 0.48 -16.64 -6.65
C THR A 184 -0.12 -17.26 -5.38
N ARG A 185 0.70 -17.95 -4.56
CA ARG A 185 0.27 -18.48 -3.25
C ARG A 185 -0.02 -17.39 -2.23
N GLN A 186 0.81 -16.35 -2.15
CA GLN A 186 0.63 -15.20 -1.24
C GLN A 186 -0.73 -14.53 -1.45
N LEU A 187 -1.14 -14.38 -2.72
CA LEU A 187 -2.42 -13.77 -3.09
C LEU A 187 -3.57 -14.77 -3.23
N LYS A 188 -3.33 -16.06 -2.95
CA LYS A 188 -4.33 -17.14 -3.07
C LYS A 188 -5.01 -17.16 -4.45
N GLY A 189 -4.21 -16.90 -5.48
CA GLY A 189 -4.66 -16.83 -6.87
C GLY A 189 -5.31 -15.53 -7.31
N GLU A 190 -5.55 -14.54 -6.43
CA GLU A 190 -6.06 -13.23 -6.84
C GLU A 190 -4.98 -12.49 -7.64
N CYS A 191 -5.27 -12.13 -8.89
CA CYS A 191 -4.32 -11.49 -9.80
C CYS A 191 -4.54 -9.99 -9.91
N VAL A 192 -5.78 -9.59 -10.20
CA VAL A 192 -6.13 -8.20 -10.49
C VAL A 192 -7.51 -7.87 -9.94
N HIS A 193 -7.64 -6.73 -9.25
CA HIS A 193 -8.95 -6.19 -8.88
C HIS A 193 -9.03 -4.69 -9.13
N ILE A 194 -10.26 -4.21 -9.36
CA ILE A 194 -10.57 -2.80 -9.64
C ILE A 194 -11.32 -2.19 -8.45
N HIS A 195 -10.93 -1.00 -8.02
CA HIS A 195 -11.61 -0.21 -6.98
C HIS A 195 -12.90 0.45 -7.50
N ARG A 196 -13.87 -0.38 -7.92
CA ARG A 196 -15.10 0.04 -8.62
C ARG A 196 -15.99 0.99 -7.84
N LEU A 197 -15.96 0.94 -6.51
CA LEU A 197 -16.79 1.82 -5.68
C LEU A 197 -16.26 3.26 -5.60
N LYS A 198 -15.06 3.55 -6.14
CA LYS A 198 -14.44 4.87 -5.98
C LYS A 198 -13.78 5.41 -7.24
N ASP A 199 -12.49 5.14 -7.40
CA ASP A 199 -11.59 5.84 -8.32
C ASP A 199 -11.31 5.06 -9.61
N TYR A 200 -11.57 3.75 -9.62
CA TYR A 200 -11.20 2.80 -10.68
C TYR A 200 -9.69 2.60 -10.86
N SER A 201 -8.90 2.91 -9.83
CA SER A 201 -7.54 2.38 -9.71
C SER A 201 -7.55 0.86 -9.50
N LEU A 202 -6.44 0.20 -9.76
CA LEU A 202 -6.34 -1.26 -9.78
C LEU A 202 -5.20 -1.74 -8.92
N HIS A 203 -5.37 -2.92 -8.33
CA HIS A 203 -4.26 -3.68 -7.81
C HIS A 203 -3.92 -4.85 -8.72
N MET A 204 -2.63 -5.10 -8.92
CA MET A 204 -2.11 -6.24 -9.68
C MET A 204 -0.67 -6.59 -9.28
N VAL A 205 -0.14 -7.68 -9.85
CA VAL A 205 1.26 -8.09 -9.68
C VAL A 205 1.98 -8.06 -11.02
N LEU A 206 3.04 -7.27 -11.14
CA LEU A 206 3.87 -7.19 -12.34
C LEU A 206 5.25 -7.82 -12.10
N SER A 207 6.04 -8.04 -13.15
CA SER A 207 7.44 -8.41 -12.96
C SER A 207 8.22 -7.24 -12.34
N PRO A 208 9.40 -7.45 -11.72
CA PRO A 208 10.23 -6.36 -11.21
C PRO A 208 10.59 -5.32 -12.29
N VAL A 209 10.87 -5.76 -13.53
CA VAL A 209 11.15 -4.87 -14.66
C VAL A 209 9.92 -4.03 -14.99
N ASP A 210 8.76 -4.66 -15.12
CA ASP A 210 7.51 -3.99 -15.48
C ASP A 210 7.05 -3.03 -14.37
N CYS A 211 7.23 -3.41 -13.10
CA CYS A 211 7.03 -2.50 -11.97
C CYS A 211 7.88 -1.24 -12.12
N LYS A 212 9.17 -1.39 -12.44
CA LYS A 212 10.06 -0.25 -12.60
C LYS A 212 9.61 0.65 -13.77
N LYS A 213 9.31 0.06 -14.93
CA LYS A 213 8.82 0.79 -16.11
C LYS A 213 7.57 1.60 -15.81
N VAL A 214 6.55 0.97 -15.22
CA VAL A 214 5.29 1.62 -14.81
C VAL A 214 5.54 2.77 -13.84
N PHE A 215 6.49 2.60 -12.91
CA PHE A 215 6.78 3.62 -11.91
C PHE A 215 7.53 4.79 -12.54
N ASP A 216 8.53 4.53 -13.37
CA ASP A 216 9.30 5.57 -14.06
C ASP A 216 8.43 6.41 -15.01
N ALA A 217 7.37 5.79 -15.56
CA ALA A 217 6.36 6.44 -16.38
C ALA A 217 5.25 7.16 -15.58
N GLY A 218 5.25 7.04 -14.25
CA GLY A 218 4.27 7.69 -13.37
C GLY A 218 2.88 7.05 -13.35
N TRP A 219 2.78 5.78 -13.72
CA TRP A 219 1.50 5.06 -13.90
C TRP A 219 1.04 4.24 -12.70
N GLY A 220 1.91 4.05 -11.72
CA GLY A 220 1.56 3.33 -10.52
C GLY A 220 2.52 3.58 -9.38
N GLN A 221 2.23 2.94 -8.25
CA GLN A 221 3.05 2.93 -7.05
C GLN A 221 2.85 1.60 -6.31
N ARG A 222 3.68 1.29 -5.31
CA ARG A 222 3.52 0.09 -4.49
C ARG A 222 2.29 0.22 -3.62
N HIS A 223 1.75 -0.94 -3.24
CA HIS A 223 0.90 -1.00 -2.06
C HIS A 223 1.75 -0.85 -0.79
N GLY A 224 1.20 -0.17 0.22
CA GLY A 224 1.95 0.17 1.44
C GLY A 224 2.47 -1.04 2.21
N PHE A 225 1.80 -2.19 2.09
CA PHE A 225 2.23 -3.46 2.70
C PHE A 225 2.94 -4.43 1.74
N SER A 226 3.29 -4.01 0.52
CA SER A 226 3.99 -4.89 -0.43
C SER A 226 5.38 -5.28 0.09
N GLY A 227 5.68 -6.57 0.13
CA GLY A 227 6.91 -7.11 0.69
C GLY A 227 6.93 -7.13 2.23
N VAL A 228 5.76 -7.06 2.87
CA VAL A 228 5.60 -7.13 4.32
C VAL A 228 4.77 -8.34 4.69
N LYS A 229 5.18 -9.02 5.78
CA LYS A 229 4.41 -10.10 6.42
C LYS A 229 3.94 -9.61 7.78
N ILE A 230 2.63 -9.39 7.94
CA ILE A 230 2.01 -8.97 9.20
C ILE A 230 1.20 -10.15 9.76
N PRO A 231 1.48 -10.61 10.99
CA PRO A 231 0.83 -11.77 11.57
C PRO A 231 -0.63 -11.48 11.96
N LYS A 232 -1.47 -12.53 11.87
CA LYS A 232 -2.93 -12.48 12.13
C LYS A 232 -3.37 -11.73 13.39
N PRO A 233 -2.70 -11.83 14.55
CA PRO A 233 -3.16 -11.15 15.76
C PRO A 233 -3.19 -9.62 15.63
N LEU A 234 -2.32 -9.04 14.80
CA LEU A 234 -2.23 -7.59 14.60
C LEU A 234 -3.24 -7.04 13.58
N THR A 235 -3.95 -7.93 12.88
CA THR A 235 -4.78 -7.62 11.71
C THR A 235 -6.18 -8.19 11.83
N GLY A 236 -6.67 -8.39 13.05
CA GLY A 236 -8.02 -8.92 13.30
C GLY A 236 -8.25 -10.33 12.75
N GLY A 237 -7.20 -11.16 12.73
CA GLY A 237 -7.26 -12.55 12.27
C GLY A 237 -6.83 -12.78 10.82
N ARG A 238 -6.53 -11.72 10.06
CA ARG A 238 -6.21 -11.81 8.63
C ARG A 238 -4.73 -11.65 8.35
N GLN A 239 -4.03 -12.70 7.93
CA GLN A 239 -2.62 -12.58 7.57
C GLN A 239 -2.46 -11.65 6.36
N ILE A 240 -1.55 -10.67 6.47
CA ILE A 240 -1.11 -9.84 5.35
C ILE A 240 0.26 -10.37 4.95
N ASP A 241 0.36 -10.93 3.75
CA ASP A 241 1.61 -11.39 3.15
C ASP A 241 1.52 -11.06 1.66
N LEU A 242 2.03 -9.88 1.28
CA LEU A 242 1.91 -9.37 -0.09
C LEU A 242 3.28 -9.44 -0.79
N PRO A 243 3.34 -9.86 -2.07
CA PRO A 243 4.57 -9.78 -2.83
C PRO A 243 5.02 -8.33 -2.96
N SER A 244 6.33 -8.11 -3.08
CA SER A 244 6.88 -6.76 -3.25
C SER A 244 6.38 -6.05 -4.51
N GLU A 245 6.01 -6.82 -5.51
CA GLU A 245 5.52 -6.45 -6.84
C GLU A 245 3.99 -6.28 -6.87
N TYR A 246 3.31 -6.40 -5.73
CA TYR A 246 1.91 -6.02 -5.62
C TYR A 246 1.81 -4.49 -5.67
N VAL A 247 1.22 -3.96 -6.74
CA VAL A 247 1.23 -2.53 -7.06
C VAL A 247 -0.19 -1.99 -7.18
N LEU A 248 -0.32 -0.68 -7.00
CA LEU A 248 -1.47 0.11 -7.39
C LEU A 248 -1.18 0.73 -8.76
N ILE A 249 -2.01 0.44 -9.74
CA ILE A 249 -2.07 1.14 -11.02
C ILE A 249 -3.15 2.22 -10.91
N TYR A 250 -2.80 3.44 -11.31
CA TYR A 250 -3.72 4.57 -11.26
C TYR A 250 -4.84 4.44 -12.28
N ALA A 251 -5.99 5.03 -11.98
CA ALA A 251 -7.18 4.98 -12.81
C ALA A 251 -6.90 5.52 -14.24
N PRO A 252 -7.44 4.86 -15.28
CA PRO A 252 -7.45 5.40 -16.62
C PRO A 252 -8.51 6.50 -16.76
N ARG A 253 -8.23 7.50 -17.60
CA ARG A 253 -9.05 8.69 -17.84
C ARG A 253 -9.47 8.85 -19.30
N THR A 254 -8.84 8.11 -20.20
CA THR A 254 -9.17 8.08 -21.65
C THR A 254 -9.20 6.64 -22.15
N LYS A 255 -9.65 6.43 -23.39
CA LYS A 255 -9.70 5.09 -24.01
C LYS A 255 -8.30 4.54 -24.27
N GLU A 256 -7.36 5.41 -24.64
CA GLU A 256 -5.94 5.07 -24.81
C GLU A 256 -5.33 4.64 -23.46
N GLU A 257 -5.67 5.35 -22.39
CA GLU A 257 -5.28 4.96 -21.03
C GLU A 257 -5.90 3.59 -20.63
N VAL A 258 -7.11 3.26 -21.08
CA VAL A 258 -7.71 1.92 -20.89
C VAL A 258 -6.93 0.85 -21.65
N THR A 259 -6.52 1.12 -22.90
CA THR A 259 -5.67 0.20 -23.68
C THR A 259 -4.37 -0.10 -22.94
N LEU A 260 -3.71 0.94 -22.41
CA LEU A 260 -2.51 0.77 -21.58
C LEU A 260 -2.80 -0.11 -20.35
N VAL A 261 -3.85 0.22 -19.57
CA VAL A 261 -4.21 -0.54 -18.36
C VAL A 261 -4.51 -2.00 -18.69
N MET A 262 -5.25 -2.29 -19.77
CA MET A 262 -5.51 -3.66 -20.21
C MET A 262 -4.23 -4.37 -20.64
N GLY A 263 -3.29 -3.69 -21.30
CA GLY A 263 -1.96 -4.22 -21.60
C GLY A 263 -1.16 -4.58 -20.35
N LEU A 264 -1.21 -3.75 -19.31
CA LEU A 264 -0.59 -4.04 -18.01
C LEU A 264 -1.26 -5.22 -17.29
N ILE A 265 -2.58 -5.35 -17.38
CA ILE A 265 -3.31 -6.52 -16.87
C ILE A 265 -2.84 -7.79 -17.58
N THR A 266 -2.75 -7.77 -18.91
CA THR A 266 -2.26 -8.91 -19.69
C THR A 266 -0.82 -9.26 -19.30
N ALA A 267 0.07 -8.28 -19.14
CA ALA A 267 1.44 -8.49 -18.66
C ALA A 267 1.47 -9.12 -17.26
N SER A 268 0.62 -8.66 -16.34
CA SER A 268 0.45 -9.23 -15.00
C SER A 268 0.07 -10.71 -15.05
N LEU A 269 -0.89 -11.04 -15.92
CA LEU A 269 -1.36 -12.42 -16.06
C LEU A 269 -0.30 -13.31 -16.71
N ARG A 270 0.40 -12.85 -17.75
CA ARG A 270 1.54 -13.58 -18.34
C ARG A 270 2.62 -13.85 -17.30
N TYR A 271 2.95 -12.86 -16.47
CA TYR A 271 3.93 -13.00 -15.41
C TYR A 271 3.53 -14.06 -14.36
N LEU A 272 2.28 -14.01 -13.88
CA LEU A 272 1.80 -14.91 -12.84
C LEU A 272 1.59 -16.34 -13.36
N THR A 273 1.14 -16.49 -14.60
CA THR A 273 0.74 -17.78 -15.19
C THR A 273 1.88 -18.45 -15.94
N GLY A 274 2.83 -17.69 -16.48
CA GLY A 274 3.83 -18.13 -17.45
C GLY A 274 3.22 -18.67 -18.75
N ALA A 275 2.00 -18.24 -19.08
CA ALA A 275 1.26 -18.63 -20.27
C ALA A 275 0.91 -17.39 -21.10
N GLU A 276 0.62 -17.59 -22.39
CA GLU A 276 0.05 -16.53 -23.21
C GLU A 276 -1.39 -16.22 -22.81
N VAL A 277 -1.77 -14.96 -22.97
CA VAL A 277 -3.09 -14.42 -22.61
C VAL A 277 -3.63 -13.65 -23.81
N GLN A 278 -4.85 -14.03 -24.25
CA GLN A 278 -5.52 -13.53 -25.46
C GLN A 278 -6.44 -12.33 -25.21
#